data_AF-A0A534KVT0-F1
#
_entry.id   AF-A0A534KVT0-F1
#
_cell.length_a   1.000
_cell.length_b   1.000
_cell.length_c   1.000
_cell.angle_alpha   90.00
_cell.angle_beta   90.00
_cell.angle_gamma   90.00
#
_symmetry.space_group_name_H-M   'P 1'
#
loop_
_entity.id
_entity.type
_entity.pdbx_description
1 polymer ?
#
loop_
_entity_poly.entity_id
_entity_poly.type
_entity_poly.pdbx_seq_one_letter_code
_entity_poly.pdbx_strand_id
1 'polypeptide(L)'
;MMKLLYAGIRVRDLETSIRFYRKVMGMKISRRGTMSHGGVWVELQSPGSPQRLELNWYPPGSKFHTPYRRGEELDHLAFRVTDVDRAFEELTAKGARAEVEPF
;
A
#
# COMPACT_ATOMS: atom_id res chain seq x y z
N MET A 1 0.22 1.96 -20.89
CA MET A 1 -1.14 1.82 -20.30
C MET A 1 -0.99 1.60 -18.80
N MET A 2 -1.70 2.38 -17.96
CA MET A 2 -1.67 2.24 -16.51
C MET A 2 -2.65 1.13 -16.07
N LYS A 3 -2.21 0.21 -15.20
CA LYS A 3 -3.06 -0.88 -14.70
C LYS A 3 -3.11 -0.88 -13.18
N LEU A 4 -4.30 -0.74 -12.59
CA LEU A 4 -4.49 -0.91 -11.15
C LEU A 4 -4.04 -2.31 -10.72
N LEU A 5 -3.14 -2.38 -9.74
CA LEU A 5 -2.58 -3.65 -9.25
C LEU A 5 -3.07 -4.02 -7.87
N TYR A 6 -3.03 -3.07 -6.94
CA TYR A 6 -3.31 -3.32 -5.54
C TYR A 6 -3.77 -2.05 -4.83
N ALA A 7 -4.45 -2.25 -3.71
CA ALA A 7 -4.80 -1.19 -2.79
C ALA A 7 -4.02 -1.41 -1.49
N GLY A 8 -3.46 -0.34 -0.96
CA GLY A 8 -2.87 -0.29 0.36
C GLY A 8 -3.86 0.26 1.36
N ILE A 9 -3.95 -0.36 2.53
CA ILE A 9 -4.68 0.18 3.68
C ILE A 9 -3.74 0.35 4.86
N ARG A 10 -3.98 1.40 5.63
CA ARG A 10 -3.29 1.60 6.90
C ARG A 10 -3.89 0.68 7.95
N VAL A 11 -3.03 0.01 8.72
CA VAL A 11 -3.45 -0.81 9.88
C VAL A 11 -2.86 -0.30 11.19
N ARG A 12 -3.66 -0.37 12.27
CA ARG A 12 -3.26 0.07 13.62
C ARG A 12 -2.36 -0.95 14.31
N ASP A 13 -2.71 -2.22 14.11
CA ASP A 13 -2.02 -3.37 14.67
C ASP A 13 -1.81 -4.39 13.55
N LEU A 14 -0.56 -4.57 13.15
CA LEU A 14 -0.21 -5.38 11.99
C LEU A 14 -0.52 -6.86 12.23
N GLU A 15 -0.20 -7.39 13.41
CA GLU A 15 -0.38 -8.82 13.72
C GLU A 15 -1.84 -9.22 13.77
N THR A 16 -2.69 -8.39 14.40
CA THR A 16 -4.14 -8.59 14.46
C THR A 16 -4.75 -8.53 13.08
N SER A 17 -4.31 -7.60 12.23
CA SER A 17 -4.79 -7.49 10.86
C SER A 17 -4.39 -8.71 10.03
N ILE A 18 -3.12 -9.13 10.08
CA ILE A 18 -2.64 -10.35 9.42
C ILE A 18 -3.44 -11.57 9.90
N ARG A 19 -3.68 -11.70 11.21
CA ARG A 19 -4.46 -12.80 11.77
C ARG A 19 -5.87 -12.81 11.20
N PHE A 20 -6.54 -11.66 11.15
CA PHE A 20 -7.89 -11.54 10.58
C PHE A 20 -7.92 -11.96 9.11
N TYR A 21 -7.10 -11.34 8.25
CA TYR A 21 -7.12 -11.65 6.81
C TYR A 21 -6.72 -13.10 6.50
N ARG A 22 -5.81 -13.69 7.28
CA ARG A 22 -5.39 -15.08 7.07
C ARG A 22 -6.34 -16.11 7.66
N LYS A 23 -6.74 -15.95 8.91
CA LYS A 23 -7.51 -16.97 9.65
C LYS A 23 -9.00 -16.86 9.44
N VAL A 24 -9.51 -15.64 9.28
CA VAL A 24 -10.95 -15.40 9.06
C VAL A 24 -11.26 -15.37 7.57
N MET A 25 -10.45 -14.66 6.78
CA MET A 25 -10.73 -14.46 5.34
C MET A 25 -9.93 -15.39 4.41
N GLY A 26 -9.11 -16.29 4.96
CA GLY A 26 -8.41 -17.31 4.18
C GLY A 26 -7.32 -16.79 3.23
N MET A 27 -6.92 -15.52 3.36
CA MET A 27 -5.90 -14.92 2.49
C MET A 27 -4.49 -15.45 2.83
N LYS A 28 -3.59 -15.36 1.86
CA LYS A 28 -2.19 -15.77 1.98
C LYS A 28 -1.28 -14.57 1.85
N ILE A 29 -0.24 -14.50 2.68
CA ILE A 29 0.81 -13.49 2.53
C ILE A 29 1.59 -13.82 1.26
N SER A 30 1.70 -12.85 0.35
CA SER A 30 2.50 -12.97 -0.87
C SER A 30 3.87 -12.33 -0.70
N ARG A 31 3.95 -11.17 -0.04
CA ARG A 31 5.17 -10.38 0.13
C ARG A 31 5.13 -9.61 1.45
N ARG A 32 6.30 -9.19 1.92
CA ARG A 32 6.45 -8.27 3.05
C ARG A 32 7.77 -7.53 2.95
N GLY A 33 7.86 -6.38 3.61
CA GLY A 33 9.10 -5.64 3.72
C GLY A 33 9.02 -4.53 4.77
N THR A 34 10.15 -3.85 4.93
CA THR A 34 10.29 -2.71 5.84
C THR A 34 10.65 -1.48 5.03
N MET A 35 9.96 -0.38 5.28
CA MET A 35 10.22 0.93 4.69
C MET A 35 11.43 1.58 5.37
N SER A 36 12.10 2.51 4.70
CA SER A 36 13.30 3.20 5.22
C SER A 36 13.08 3.90 6.56
N HIS A 37 11.86 4.37 6.83
CA HIS A 37 11.46 4.99 8.11
C HIS A 37 10.91 3.99 9.14
N GLY A 38 11.19 2.69 8.99
CA GLY A 38 10.77 1.64 9.93
C GLY A 38 9.31 1.18 9.82
N GLY A 39 8.54 1.71 8.86
CA GLY A 39 7.21 1.17 8.54
C GLY A 39 7.29 -0.26 8.02
N VAL A 40 6.25 -1.05 8.20
CA VAL A 40 6.18 -2.44 7.72
C VAL A 40 4.99 -2.59 6.80
N TRP A 41 5.22 -3.18 5.63
CA TRP A 41 4.17 -3.51 4.68
C TRP A 41 4.06 -5.03 4.50
N VAL A 42 2.82 -5.51 4.33
CA VAL A 42 2.52 -6.92 4.08
C VAL A 42 1.46 -7.04 3.00
N GLU A 43 1.80 -7.64 1.86
CA GLU A 43 0.84 -7.96 0.82
C GLU A 43 0.16 -9.30 1.10
N LEU A 44 -1.16 -9.34 0.94
CA LEU A 44 -1.99 -10.53 0.99
C LEU A 44 -2.84 -10.70 -0.27
N GLN A 45 -3.16 -11.94 -0.57
CA GLN A 45 -4.00 -12.32 -1.70
C GLN A 45 -5.03 -13.38 -1.30
N SER A 46 -6.26 -13.21 -1.78
CA SER A 46 -7.32 -14.20 -1.60
C SER A 46 -7.20 -15.32 -2.66
N PRO A 47 -7.43 -16.60 -2.31
CA PRO A 47 -7.46 -17.67 -3.29
C PRO A 47 -8.40 -17.36 -4.47
N GLY A 48 -7.92 -17.56 -5.69
CA GLY A 48 -8.71 -17.32 -6.91
C GLY A 48 -8.85 -15.86 -7.35
N SER A 49 -8.32 -14.89 -6.59
CA SER A 49 -8.34 -13.48 -6.98
C SER A 49 -6.94 -12.98 -7.36
N PRO A 50 -6.76 -12.31 -8.51
CA PRO A 50 -5.49 -11.66 -8.85
C PRO A 50 -5.26 -10.36 -8.05
N GLN A 51 -6.28 -9.84 -7.36
CA GLN A 51 -6.22 -8.61 -6.59
C GLN A 51 -5.36 -8.81 -5.33
N ARG A 52 -4.47 -7.85 -5.08
CA ARG A 52 -3.68 -7.81 -3.84
C ARG A 52 -4.19 -6.73 -2.91
N LEU A 53 -4.08 -7.00 -1.61
CA LEU A 53 -4.26 -6.06 -0.52
C LEU A 53 -2.92 -5.87 0.17
N GLU A 54 -2.46 -4.64 0.34
CA GLU A 54 -1.29 -4.32 1.15
C GLU A 54 -1.72 -3.73 2.48
N LEU A 55 -1.18 -4.27 3.58
CA LEU A 55 -1.34 -3.71 4.92
C LEU A 55 -0.11 -2.86 5.22
N ASN A 56 -0.31 -1.59 5.56
CA ASN A 56 0.75 -0.65 5.91
C ASN A 56 0.65 -0.27 7.39
N TRP A 57 1.70 -0.60 8.13
CA TRP A 57 1.84 -0.23 9.54
C TRP A 57 2.99 0.76 9.70
N TYR A 58 2.74 1.83 10.44
CA TYR A 58 3.71 2.88 10.71
C TYR A 58 4.04 2.91 12.21
N PRO A 59 5.32 2.87 12.60
CA PRO A 59 5.69 2.89 14.01
C PRO A 59 5.43 4.26 14.64
N PRO A 60 5.19 4.33 15.96
CA PRO A 60 5.18 5.58 16.70
C PRO A 60 6.42 6.43 16.40
N GLY A 61 6.23 7.74 16.20
CA GLY A 61 7.30 8.66 15.83
C GLY A 61 7.56 8.78 14.31
N SER A 62 6.99 7.89 13.48
CA SER A 62 6.96 8.11 12.03
C SER A 62 6.06 9.28 11.66
N LYS A 63 6.45 10.09 10.67
CA LYS A 63 5.59 11.16 10.12
C LYS A 63 4.26 10.63 9.55
N PHE A 64 4.23 9.34 9.19
CA PHE A 64 3.05 8.66 8.65
C PHE A 64 2.17 8.02 9.74
N HIS A 65 2.65 7.98 10.99
CA HIS A 65 1.87 7.56 12.15
C HIS A 65 0.98 8.73 12.62
N THR A 66 0.00 9.08 11.78
CA THR A 66 -1.00 10.09 12.12
C THR A 66 -2.21 9.45 12.81
N PRO A 67 -2.99 10.21 13.61
CA PRO A 67 -4.21 9.69 14.22
C PRO A 67 -5.13 9.05 13.18
N TYR A 68 -5.77 7.94 13.53
CA TYR A 68 -6.77 7.35 12.66
C TYR A 68 -8.04 8.17 12.65
N ARG A 69 -8.46 8.56 11.45
CA ARG A 69 -9.77 9.17 11.19
C ARG A 69 -10.51 8.31 10.18
N ARG A 70 -11.83 8.22 10.36
CA ARG A 70 -12.70 7.48 9.44
C ARG A 70 -12.56 8.07 8.03
N GLY A 71 -12.24 7.23 7.06
CA GLY A 71 -12.00 7.60 5.67
C GLY A 71 -10.51 7.76 5.31
N GLU A 72 -9.60 7.81 6.29
CA GLU A 72 -8.15 7.88 6.06
C GLU A 72 -7.48 6.50 6.09
N GLU A 73 -8.26 5.41 6.11
CA GLU A 73 -7.72 4.04 6.11
C GLU A 73 -7.20 3.59 4.74
N LEU A 74 -7.74 4.14 3.65
CA LEU A 74 -7.18 3.90 2.32
C LEU A 74 -5.87 4.69 2.23
N ASP A 75 -4.76 3.96 2.17
CA ASP A 75 -3.42 4.52 2.11
C ASP A 75 -3.13 4.96 0.67
N HIS A 76 -3.22 4.02 -0.28
CA HIS A 76 -2.96 4.33 -1.69
C HIS A 76 -3.58 3.30 -2.65
N LEU A 77 -3.63 3.69 -3.93
CA LEU A 77 -3.91 2.82 -5.06
C LEU A 77 -2.66 2.73 -5.93
N ALA A 78 -2.19 1.52 -6.20
CA ALA A 78 -0.96 1.31 -6.95
C ALA A 78 -1.26 0.91 -8.40
N PHE A 79 -0.65 1.63 -9.34
CA PHE A 79 -0.78 1.38 -10.77
C PHE A 79 0.55 0.88 -11.35
N ARG A 80 0.51 -0.20 -12.13
CA ARG A 80 1.64 -0.63 -12.97
C ARG A 80 1.70 0.23 -14.21
N VAL A 81 2.91 0.66 -14.53
CA VAL A 81 3.26 1.29 -15.80
C VAL A 81 4.42 0.53 -16.43
N THR A 82 4.60 0.75 -17.72
CA THR A 82 5.71 0.17 -18.50
C THR A 82 7.01 0.97 -18.32
N ASP A 83 6.88 2.26 -18.02
CA ASP A 83 7.97 3.22 -17.86
C ASP A 83 7.54 4.20 -16.76
N VAL A 84 8.27 4.22 -15.64
CA VAL A 84 7.89 5.00 -14.45
C VAL A 84 8.25 6.47 -14.60
N ASP A 85 9.39 6.77 -15.21
CA ASP A 85 9.88 8.13 -15.42
C ASP A 85 8.94 8.88 -16.37
N ARG A 86 8.63 8.25 -17.50
CA ARG A 86 7.67 8.80 -18.46
C ARG A 86 6.29 9.01 -17.85
N ALA A 87 5.80 8.04 -17.07
CA ALA A 87 4.50 8.16 -16.43
C ALA A 87 4.48 9.30 -15.40
N PHE A 88 5.58 9.46 -14.64
CA PHE A 88 5.73 10.54 -13.67
C PHE A 88 5.69 11.92 -14.34
N GLU A 89 6.47 12.13 -15.40
CA GLU A 89 6.45 13.37 -16.19
C GLU A 89 5.05 13.66 -16.75
N GLU A 90 4.40 12.68 -17.37
CA GLU A 90 3.06 12.85 -17.96
C GLU A 90 2.00 13.21 -16.91
N LEU A 91 2.05 12.59 -15.71
CA LEU A 91 1.08 12.83 -14.63
C LEU A 91 1.28 14.20 -13.99
N THR A 92 2.53 14.56 -13.69
CA THR A 92 2.88 15.84 -13.07
C THR A 92 2.58 17.02 -13.99
N ALA A 93 2.89 16.89 -15.29
CA ALA A 93 2.51 17.88 -16.30
C ALA A 93 0.99 18.08 -16.42
N LYS A 94 0.19 17.08 -16.02
CA LYS A 94 -1.29 17.12 -16.02
C LYS A 94 -1.89 17.49 -14.66
N GLY A 95 -1.08 17.96 -13.71
CA GLY A 95 -1.55 18.51 -12.44
C GLY A 95 -1.47 17.56 -11.25
N ALA A 96 -0.87 16.38 -11.39
CA ALA A 96 -0.53 15.57 -10.22
C ALA A 96 0.59 16.24 -9.41
N ARG A 97 0.45 16.25 -8.07
CA ARG A 97 1.54 16.66 -7.18
C ARG A 97 2.40 15.45 -6.83
N ALA A 98 3.71 15.58 -7.04
CA ALA A 98 4.67 14.58 -6.63
C ALA A 98 4.89 14.63 -5.10
N GLU A 99 4.71 13.49 -4.44
CA GLU A 99 5.15 13.29 -3.05
C GLU A 99 6.53 12.61 -2.98
N VAL A 100 6.86 11.77 -3.97
CA VAL A 100 8.13 11.05 -4.11
C VAL A 100 8.47 10.95 -5.61
N GLU A 101 9.73 11.19 -5.97
CA GLU A 101 10.24 11.01 -7.33
C GLU A 101 10.62 9.54 -7.61
N PRO A 102 10.58 9.10 -8.89
CA PRO A 102 11.08 7.77 -9.27
C PRO A 102 12.56 7.55 -8.90
N PHE A 103 12.96 6.29 -8.73
CA PHE A 103 14.32 5.87 -8.35
C PHE A 103 14.75 4.57 -9.05
#